data_AF-A0A965TEA1-F1
#
_entry.id   AF-A0A965TEA1-F1
#
_cell.length_a   1.000
_cell.length_b   1.000
_cell.length_c   1.000
_cell.angle_alpha   90.00
_cell.angle_beta   90.00
_cell.angle_gamma   90.00
#
_symmetry.space_group_name_H-M   'P 1'
#
loop_
_entity.id
_entity.type
_entity.pdbx_description
1 polymer ?
#
loop_
_entity_poly.entity_id
_entity_poly.type
_entity_poly.pdbx_seq_one_letter_code
_entity_poly.pdbx_strand_id
1 'polypeptide(L)'
;MSMFDGAKVLYKLVDPSIAADTRTDTPSSSSAFSDTANLDNLLNKKKGAYLEKDYFVLDGTHTFLTAGDDVGWESSNLSDIDGVIAESLTFEFANTHDSYGLTVNFPTNSFAKDFSITYYAGISVLETVTVTDNATANYRDNSYVFGWDKIVIAITKVNPQQRARIWSVVFGINEEWNGDDIIKITASKCTDLTAEKVESGEVEFDVYNDGVFDIQDIKDLSPAVQRNIGIEVSFRRSGAYVKFGTYKSAGIQVADKGRLLTISGYDEFNRLGQTYFQIGKIPSVQKSLGAWAEEVSADCGLELEIDASLYNIYSSGYIGYVPHREALRLIAEAGNCILVIDSDGKNYIKPHTPSIYGAITEDNLIADSGEISNADKLDGVVVERYTYA
;
A
#
# COMPACT_ATOMS: atom_id res chain seq x y z
N MET A 1 21.63 -23.55 -1.77
CA MET A 1 21.20 -22.20 -1.34
C MET A 1 19.74 -22.30 -0.93
N SER A 2 19.30 -21.77 0.21
CA SER A 2 18.02 -22.19 0.81
C SER A 2 16.82 -21.89 -0.08
N MET A 3 15.99 -22.92 -0.24
CA MET A 3 14.65 -22.91 -0.84
C MET A 3 13.83 -21.72 -0.34
N PHE A 4 12.90 -21.23 -1.16
CA PHE A 4 11.81 -20.39 -0.65
C PHE A 4 10.96 -21.26 0.27
N ASP A 5 11.10 -21.05 1.57
CA ASP A 5 10.52 -21.92 2.59
C ASP A 5 9.31 -21.29 3.29
N GLY A 6 8.93 -20.07 2.90
CA GLY A 6 7.73 -19.38 3.35
C GLY A 6 7.25 -18.34 2.34
N ALA A 7 5.95 -18.09 2.33
CA ALA A 7 5.31 -17.01 1.60
C ALA A 7 4.57 -16.11 2.59
N LYS A 8 4.45 -14.84 2.24
CA LYS A 8 3.76 -13.83 3.03
C LYS A 8 3.05 -12.86 2.10
N VAL A 9 1.80 -12.58 2.38
CA VAL A 9 0.97 -11.64 1.62
C VAL A 9 0.46 -10.58 2.58
N LEU A 10 0.74 -9.31 2.26
CA LEU A 10 0.10 -8.18 2.92
C LEU A 10 -1.06 -7.70 2.04
N TYR A 11 -2.29 -7.84 2.53
CA TYR A 11 -3.50 -7.38 1.89
C TYR A 11 -4.04 -6.14 2.59
N LYS A 12 -4.01 -4.99 1.91
CA LYS A 12 -4.31 -3.67 2.47
C LYS A 12 -5.77 -3.28 2.26
N LEU A 13 -6.71 -3.97 2.91
CA LEU A 13 -8.16 -3.72 2.77
C LEU A 13 -8.54 -2.31 3.25
N VAL A 14 -8.33 -1.34 2.37
CA VAL A 14 -8.52 0.09 2.55
C VAL A 14 -9.21 0.57 1.28
N ASP A 15 -10.27 1.37 1.42
CA ASP A 15 -10.94 1.96 0.27
C ASP A 15 -9.93 2.80 -0.56
N PRO A 16 -9.65 2.41 -1.81
CA PRO A 16 -8.63 3.07 -2.62
C PRO A 16 -9.01 4.51 -2.99
N SER A 17 -10.30 4.88 -2.88
CA SER A 17 -10.77 6.23 -3.17
C SER A 17 -10.40 7.25 -2.09
N ILE A 18 -10.11 6.80 -0.85
CA ILE A 18 -9.71 7.66 0.27
C ILE A 18 -8.44 8.45 -0.07
N ALA A 19 -7.47 7.80 -0.73
CA ALA A 19 -6.19 8.45 -1.09
C ALA A 19 -6.35 9.56 -2.15
N ALA A 20 -7.43 9.54 -2.93
CA ALA A 20 -7.73 10.53 -3.95
C ALA A 20 -8.71 11.61 -3.47
N ASP A 21 -9.29 11.47 -2.28
CA ASP A 21 -10.27 12.41 -1.75
C ASP A 21 -9.61 13.59 -1.02
N THR A 22 -10.38 14.68 -0.87
CA THR A 22 -9.97 15.81 -0.05
C THR A 22 -10.31 15.55 1.41
N ARG A 23 -9.28 15.36 2.24
CA ARG A 23 -9.41 15.19 3.68
C ARG A 23 -9.04 16.47 4.45
N THR A 24 -9.83 16.78 5.48
CA THR A 24 -9.53 17.84 6.46
C THR A 24 -9.41 17.24 7.85
N ASP A 25 -8.25 17.46 8.48
CA ASP A 25 -7.94 16.95 9.82
C ASP A 25 -8.08 18.07 10.84
N THR A 26 -9.00 17.93 11.79
CA THR A 26 -9.30 18.94 12.81
C THR A 26 -9.04 18.37 14.21
N PRO A 27 -7.88 18.66 14.83
CA PRO A 27 -7.61 18.31 16.22
C PRO A 27 -8.34 19.27 17.18
N SER A 28 -8.74 18.77 18.36
CA SER A 28 -9.25 19.60 19.46
C SER A 28 -8.19 20.57 19.97
N SER A 29 -6.93 20.12 19.99
CA SER A 29 -5.76 20.92 20.32
C SER A 29 -4.50 20.31 19.71
N SER A 30 -3.48 21.14 19.52
CA SER A 30 -2.18 20.71 18.95
C SER A 30 -1.02 21.27 19.76
N SER A 31 -0.04 20.42 20.04
CA SER A 31 1.28 20.85 20.53
C SER A 31 2.00 21.67 19.46
N ALA A 32 3.11 22.33 19.83
CA ALA A 32 3.91 23.11 18.88
C ALA A 32 4.61 22.26 17.79
N PHE A 33 4.68 20.94 17.98
CA PHE A 33 5.31 20.01 17.04
C PHE A 33 4.30 19.10 16.35
N SER A 34 3.04 19.08 16.80
CA SER A 34 1.99 18.25 16.23
C SER A 34 1.79 18.57 14.74
N ASP A 35 1.73 17.52 13.93
CA ASP A 35 1.51 17.60 12.49
C ASP A 35 0.49 16.53 12.06
N THR A 36 -0.73 16.98 11.77
CA THR A 36 -1.81 16.10 11.31
C THR A 36 -1.68 15.74 9.82
N ALA A 37 -0.92 16.51 9.03
CA ALA A 37 -0.82 16.29 7.59
C ALA A 37 -0.16 14.95 7.22
N ASN A 38 0.67 14.40 8.13
CA ASN A 38 1.41 13.17 7.91
C ASN A 38 0.80 11.94 8.61
N LEU A 39 -0.47 11.99 9.03
CA LEU A 39 -1.12 10.86 9.73
C LEU A 39 -1.27 9.58 8.89
N ASP A 40 -1.11 9.65 7.57
CA ASP A 40 -1.08 8.47 6.69
C ASP A 40 0.30 7.81 6.60
N ASN A 41 1.35 8.52 7.00
CA ASN A 41 2.70 7.99 6.99
C ASN A 41 2.89 7.01 8.16
N LEU A 42 2.88 5.72 7.85
CA LEU A 42 3.05 4.62 8.80
C LEU A 42 4.49 4.46 9.33
N LEU A 43 5.47 5.11 8.70
CA LEU A 43 6.90 4.91 8.99
C LEU A 43 7.53 6.16 9.61
N ASN A 44 8.63 5.96 10.34
CA ASN A 44 9.59 7.01 10.71
C ASN A 44 9.05 8.15 11.61
N LYS A 45 8.02 7.90 12.43
CA LYS A 45 7.57 8.88 13.43
C LYS A 45 8.65 9.15 14.47
N LYS A 46 8.92 10.43 14.72
CA LYS A 46 9.90 10.86 15.73
C LYS A 46 9.27 10.91 17.11
N LYS A 47 10.04 10.49 18.12
CA LYS A 47 9.68 10.59 19.54
C LYS A 47 10.31 11.85 20.13
N GLY A 48 9.51 12.80 20.54
CA GLY A 48 10.00 14.02 21.17
C GLY A 48 10.51 13.81 22.59
N ALA A 49 11.65 14.40 22.95
CA ALA A 49 12.15 14.37 24.33
C ALA A 49 11.32 15.31 25.24
N TYR A 50 10.16 14.84 25.71
CA TYR A 50 9.31 15.58 26.67
C TYR A 50 9.58 15.14 28.12
N LEU A 51 9.48 16.08 29.06
CA LEU A 51 9.56 15.79 30.50
C LEU A 51 8.22 15.23 31.05
N GLU A 52 7.69 14.23 30.34
CA GLU A 52 6.48 13.50 30.71
C GLU A 52 6.88 12.20 31.41
N LYS A 53 6.20 11.90 32.52
CA LYS A 53 6.49 10.71 33.32
C LYS A 53 6.33 9.45 32.46
N ASP A 54 7.30 8.54 32.51
CA ASP A 54 7.30 7.24 31.80
C ASP A 54 7.22 7.31 30.26
N TYR A 55 7.38 8.50 29.66
CA TYR A 55 7.45 8.67 28.20
C TYR A 55 8.89 8.70 27.69
N PHE A 56 9.69 9.65 28.19
CA PHE A 56 11.07 9.85 27.74
C PHE A 56 12.02 8.81 28.33
N VAL A 57 12.01 7.62 27.74
CA VAL A 57 12.96 6.55 28.05
C VAL A 57 14.35 6.90 27.50
N LEU A 58 15.37 6.85 28.36
CA LEU A 58 16.75 7.25 28.05
C LEU A 58 17.52 6.19 27.25
N ASP A 59 16.85 5.55 26.28
CA ASP A 59 17.36 4.46 25.44
C ASP A 59 17.92 4.95 24.08
N GLY A 60 17.90 6.27 23.86
CA GLY A 60 18.35 6.90 22.61
C GLY A 60 17.28 6.96 21.51
N THR A 61 16.06 6.50 21.76
CA THR A 61 14.96 6.55 20.77
C THR A 61 14.27 7.90 20.69
N HIS A 62 14.46 8.76 21.70
CA HIS A 62 13.86 10.10 21.77
C HIS A 62 14.85 11.18 21.30
N THR A 63 14.33 12.18 20.60
CA THR A 63 15.12 13.28 20.02
C THR A 63 14.53 14.63 20.39
N PHE A 64 15.38 15.66 20.42
CA PHE A 64 14.88 17.03 20.48
C PHE A 64 14.26 17.40 19.12
N LEU A 65 12.97 17.73 19.14
CA LEU A 65 12.21 17.99 17.93
C LEU A 65 12.54 19.36 17.35
N THR A 66 12.45 19.44 16.04
CA THR A 66 12.48 20.65 15.23
C THR A 66 11.13 20.84 14.55
N ALA A 67 10.80 22.09 14.20
CA ALA A 67 9.55 22.36 13.48
C ALA A 67 9.52 21.61 12.14
N GLY A 68 8.44 20.90 11.86
CA GLY A 68 8.29 20.04 10.67
C GLY A 68 8.76 18.60 10.85
N ASP A 69 9.21 18.22 12.06
CA ASP A 69 9.41 16.81 12.37
C ASP A 69 8.07 16.06 12.41
N ASP A 70 8.02 14.92 11.73
CA ASP A 70 6.82 14.07 11.69
C ASP A 70 6.65 13.30 13.01
N VAL A 71 5.74 13.79 13.85
CA VAL A 71 5.37 13.18 15.14
C VAL A 71 3.93 12.66 15.15
N GLY A 72 3.20 12.81 14.04
CA GLY A 72 1.75 12.67 14.00
C GLY A 72 1.04 13.75 14.82
N TRP A 73 -0.12 13.41 15.40
CA TRP A 73 -0.86 14.31 16.26
C TRP A 73 -0.44 14.19 17.72
N GLU A 74 -0.26 15.33 18.38
CA GLU A 74 -0.05 15.42 19.83
C GLU A 74 -0.89 16.55 20.43
N SER A 75 -1.64 16.26 21.51
CA SER A 75 -2.47 17.27 22.18
C SER A 75 -1.64 18.37 22.84
N SER A 76 -2.20 19.57 22.92
CA SER A 76 -1.57 20.69 23.65
C SER A 76 -1.68 20.55 25.16
N ASN A 77 -2.69 19.83 25.65
CA ASN A 77 -2.88 19.56 27.07
C ASN A 77 -2.26 18.23 27.49
N LEU A 78 -1.89 18.16 28.77
CA LEU A 78 -1.52 16.93 29.46
C LEU A 78 -2.77 16.38 30.15
N SER A 79 -2.82 15.06 30.31
CA SER A 79 -3.81 14.42 31.17
C SER A 79 -3.59 14.80 32.63
N ASP A 80 -4.61 14.60 33.45
CA ASP A 80 -4.48 14.77 34.89
C ASP A 80 -3.68 13.62 35.56
N ILE A 81 -3.69 13.62 36.90
CA ILE A 81 -2.98 12.64 37.72
C ILE A 81 -3.55 11.22 37.62
N ASP A 82 -4.81 11.09 37.16
CA ASP A 82 -5.49 9.80 36.96
C ASP A 82 -5.46 9.38 35.48
N GLY A 83 -4.82 10.18 34.61
CA GLY A 83 -4.71 9.92 33.18
C GLY A 83 -5.91 10.40 32.38
N VAL A 84 -6.88 11.11 33.00
CA VAL A 84 -8.07 11.60 32.32
C VAL A 84 -7.72 12.80 31.44
N ILE A 85 -8.25 12.79 30.22
CA ILE A 85 -8.03 13.84 29.22
C ILE A 85 -9.29 13.99 28.35
N ALA A 86 -9.47 15.11 27.68
CA ALA A 86 -10.59 15.35 26.78
C ALA A 86 -10.07 15.95 25.47
N GLU A 87 -9.49 15.10 24.63
CA GLU A 87 -8.89 15.50 23.36
C GLU A 87 -9.43 14.62 22.25
N SER A 88 -9.58 15.18 21.06
CA SER A 88 -10.12 14.47 19.91
C SER A 88 -9.41 14.88 18.62
N LEU A 89 -9.50 13.99 17.64
CA LEU A 89 -9.05 14.23 16.29
C LEU A 89 -10.18 13.86 15.34
N THR A 90 -10.58 14.83 14.52
CA THR A 90 -11.65 14.67 13.54
C THR A 90 -11.04 14.58 12.14
N PHE A 91 -11.48 13.59 11.38
CA PHE A 91 -11.18 13.44 9.96
C PHE A 91 -12.47 13.66 9.18
N GLU A 92 -12.50 14.64 8.28
CA GLU A 92 -13.65 14.94 7.43
C GLU A 92 -13.25 14.83 5.97
N PHE A 93 -14.05 14.11 5.19
CA PHE A 93 -13.83 13.79 3.78
C PHE A 93 -14.87 14.50 2.93
N ALA A 94 -14.51 14.84 1.68
CA ALA A 94 -15.43 15.49 0.77
C ALA A 94 -16.45 14.52 0.17
N ASN A 95 -16.10 13.23 0.11
CA ASN A 95 -16.95 12.15 -0.36
C ASN A 95 -17.20 11.11 0.75
N THR A 96 -18.23 10.28 0.54
CA THR A 96 -18.52 9.16 1.44
C THR A 96 -17.64 7.96 1.11
N HIS A 97 -17.22 7.24 2.15
CA HIS A 97 -16.35 6.08 2.07
C HIS A 97 -16.94 4.88 2.82
N ASP A 98 -16.41 3.71 2.47
CA ASP A 98 -16.70 2.44 3.11
C ASP A 98 -15.42 1.91 3.73
N SER A 99 -15.42 1.62 5.04
CA SER A 99 -14.26 1.05 5.72
C SER A 99 -14.57 -0.31 6.32
N TYR A 100 -13.65 -1.23 6.07
CA TYR A 100 -13.64 -2.55 6.69
C TYR A 100 -12.58 -2.51 7.79
N GLY A 101 -13.01 -2.03 8.96
CA GLY A 101 -12.15 -1.74 10.10
C GLY A 101 -11.40 -0.41 10.02
N LEU A 102 -10.68 -0.13 11.10
CA LEU A 102 -9.85 1.06 11.25
C LEU A 102 -8.66 0.74 12.15
N THR A 103 -7.46 1.16 11.74
CA THR A 103 -6.23 0.93 12.52
C THR A 103 -5.71 2.26 13.05
N VAL A 104 -5.54 2.36 14.37
CA VAL A 104 -4.90 3.51 15.03
C VAL A 104 -3.55 3.08 15.56
N ASN A 105 -2.50 3.76 15.13
CA ASN A 105 -1.15 3.59 15.66
C ASN A 105 -0.83 4.69 16.65
N PHE A 106 -0.40 4.28 17.83
CA PHE A 106 0.05 5.09 18.92
C PHE A 106 1.57 4.96 19.12
N PRO A 107 2.22 5.92 19.77
CA PRO A 107 3.59 5.75 20.24
C PRO A 107 3.76 4.53 21.15
N THR A 108 4.86 3.80 20.96
CA THR A 108 5.26 2.71 21.87
C THR A 108 5.38 3.25 23.30
N ASN A 109 4.57 2.74 24.23
CA ASN A 109 4.43 3.14 25.65
C ASN A 109 3.62 4.42 25.94
N SER A 110 3.04 5.09 24.94
CA SER A 110 2.16 6.26 25.15
C SER A 110 0.95 6.16 24.23
N PHE A 111 0.12 5.16 24.50
CA PHE A 111 -1.11 4.87 23.77
C PHE A 111 -2.34 5.22 24.60
N ALA A 112 -3.43 5.58 23.91
CA ALA A 112 -4.71 5.80 24.56
C ALA A 112 -5.18 4.51 25.24
N LYS A 113 -5.66 4.65 26.48
CA LYS A 113 -6.25 3.57 27.29
C LYS A 113 -7.74 3.49 27.01
N ASP A 114 -8.41 4.64 27.13
CA ASP A 114 -9.84 4.75 26.87
C ASP A 114 -10.05 5.80 25.78
N PHE A 115 -10.83 5.43 24.78
CA PHE A 115 -11.17 6.30 23.66
C PHE A 115 -12.40 5.77 22.93
N SER A 116 -13.00 6.60 22.09
CA SER A 116 -14.05 6.19 21.17
C SER A 116 -13.72 6.57 19.73
N ILE A 117 -14.20 5.77 18.79
CA ILE A 117 -14.17 6.03 17.35
C ILE A 117 -15.62 6.17 16.92
N THR A 118 -16.00 7.34 16.42
CA THR A 118 -17.37 7.63 16.00
C THR A 118 -17.40 7.96 14.51
N TYR A 119 -18.17 7.18 13.76
CA TYR A 119 -18.38 7.36 12.33
C TYR A 119 -19.67 8.15 12.10
N TYR A 120 -19.62 9.08 11.15
CA TYR A 120 -20.73 9.95 10.80
C TYR A 120 -21.03 9.93 9.31
N ALA A 121 -22.30 10.15 8.97
CA ALA A 121 -22.74 10.61 7.66
C ALA A 121 -23.35 12.01 7.85
N GLY A 122 -22.58 13.04 7.52
CA GLY A 122 -22.86 14.44 7.83
C GLY A 122 -22.96 14.68 9.33
N ILE A 123 -24.20 14.86 9.81
CA ILE A 123 -24.48 15.07 11.25
C ILE A 123 -24.96 13.80 11.98
N SER A 124 -25.30 12.75 11.23
CA SER A 124 -25.86 11.53 11.81
C SER A 124 -24.74 10.60 12.24
N VAL A 125 -24.81 10.09 13.47
CA VAL A 125 -23.91 9.02 13.93
C VAL A 125 -24.33 7.72 13.25
N LEU A 126 -23.39 7.07 12.58
CA LEU A 126 -23.56 5.72 12.01
C LEU A 126 -23.22 4.67 13.05
N GLU A 127 -22.04 4.81 13.66
CA GLU A 127 -21.52 3.84 14.64
C GLU A 127 -20.59 4.52 15.63
N THR A 128 -20.56 4.02 16.86
CA THR A 128 -19.58 4.40 17.89
C THR A 128 -18.97 3.14 18.48
N VAL A 129 -17.67 2.98 18.25
CA VAL A 129 -16.85 1.96 18.90
C VAL A 129 -16.25 2.58 20.15
N THR A 130 -16.51 1.98 21.31
CA THR A 130 -15.93 2.42 22.59
C THR A 130 -14.87 1.42 23.03
N VAL A 131 -13.68 1.93 23.33
CA VAL A 131 -12.53 1.14 23.75
C VAL A 131 -12.19 1.50 25.17
N THR A 132 -12.04 0.48 26.01
CA THR A 132 -11.67 0.61 27.42
C THR A 132 -10.47 -0.27 27.72
N ASP A 133 -9.55 0.22 28.54
CA ASP A 133 -8.36 -0.51 28.97
C ASP A 133 -7.53 -1.07 27.80
N ASN A 134 -7.41 -0.30 26.72
CA ASN A 134 -6.55 -0.67 25.60
C ASN A 134 -5.12 -0.94 26.08
N ALA A 135 -4.55 -2.04 25.60
CA ALA A 135 -3.23 -2.57 26.00
C ALA A 135 -2.21 -2.55 24.86
N THR A 136 -2.59 -2.15 23.65
CA THR A 136 -1.74 -2.17 22.46
C THR A 136 -1.53 -0.78 21.87
N ALA A 137 -0.33 -0.54 21.34
CA ALA A 137 -0.03 0.66 20.57
C ALA A 137 -0.54 0.58 19.12
N ASN A 138 -0.78 -0.61 18.58
CA ASN A 138 -1.46 -0.82 17.32
C ASN A 138 -2.87 -1.31 17.66
N TYR A 139 -3.83 -0.39 17.73
CA TYR A 139 -5.22 -0.74 17.95
C TYR A 139 -5.90 -0.95 16.61
N ARG A 140 -6.64 -2.05 16.51
CA ARG A 140 -7.40 -2.44 15.32
C ARG A 140 -8.86 -2.62 15.69
N ASP A 141 -9.69 -1.81 15.06
CA ASP A 141 -11.13 -2.00 14.99
C ASP A 141 -11.45 -2.84 13.74
N ASN A 142 -12.32 -3.84 13.90
CA ASN A 142 -12.77 -4.71 12.80
C ASN A 142 -14.23 -4.42 12.41
N SER A 143 -14.80 -3.30 12.87
CA SER A 143 -16.17 -2.91 12.55
C SER A 143 -16.30 -2.51 11.07
N TYR A 144 -17.42 -2.86 10.46
CA TYR A 144 -17.71 -2.58 9.05
C TYR A 144 -18.68 -1.40 8.99
N VAL A 145 -18.18 -0.25 8.55
CA VAL A 145 -18.97 0.99 8.49
C VAL A 145 -19.00 1.51 7.08
N PHE A 146 -20.20 1.75 6.57
CA PHE A 146 -20.44 2.15 5.18
C PHE A 146 -21.06 3.54 5.08
N GLY A 147 -20.70 4.26 4.02
CA GLY A 147 -21.24 5.58 3.70
C GLY A 147 -20.88 6.67 4.71
N TRP A 148 -19.74 6.56 5.40
CA TRP A 148 -19.27 7.58 6.32
C TRP A 148 -18.49 8.67 5.58
N ASP A 149 -18.60 9.91 6.02
CA ASP A 149 -17.82 11.07 5.51
C ASP A 149 -16.97 11.72 6.60
N LYS A 150 -17.17 11.32 7.86
CA LYS A 150 -16.42 11.86 9.00
C LYS A 150 -16.19 10.83 10.08
N ILE A 151 -14.99 10.84 10.65
CA ILE A 151 -14.58 10.01 11.79
C ILE A 151 -14.06 10.92 12.89
N VAL A 152 -14.53 10.70 14.12
CA VAL A 152 -14.02 11.39 15.32
C VAL A 152 -13.42 10.36 16.26
N ILE A 153 -12.12 10.49 16.52
CA ILE A 153 -11.42 9.71 17.54
C ILE A 153 -11.34 10.58 18.79
N ALA A 154 -12.08 10.24 19.85
CA ALA A 154 -12.09 10.97 21.11
C ALA A 154 -11.34 10.19 22.19
N ILE A 155 -10.20 10.72 22.65
CA ILE A 155 -9.38 10.11 23.70
C ILE A 155 -9.80 10.65 25.05
N THR A 156 -10.20 9.75 25.93
CA THR A 156 -10.68 10.07 27.28
C THR A 156 -9.69 9.69 28.37
N LYS A 157 -8.77 8.77 28.09
CA LYS A 157 -7.74 8.36 29.04
C LYS A 157 -6.42 7.95 28.38
N VAL A 158 -5.32 8.42 28.95
CA VAL A 158 -3.94 8.06 28.62
C VAL A 158 -3.17 7.75 29.90
N ASN A 159 -1.85 7.58 29.83
CA ASN A 159 -1.04 7.50 31.04
C ASN A 159 -1.05 8.85 31.80
N PRO A 160 -1.03 8.86 33.14
CA PRO A 160 -1.02 10.08 33.94
C PRO A 160 0.05 11.09 33.52
N GLN A 161 -0.33 12.37 33.51
CA GLN A 161 0.54 13.49 33.14
C GLN A 161 1.22 13.35 31.76
N GLN A 162 0.58 12.68 30.79
CA GLN A 162 1.05 12.56 29.41
C GLN A 162 0.08 13.24 28.42
N ARG A 163 0.56 13.52 27.21
CA ARG A 163 -0.29 13.98 26.09
C ARG A 163 -1.07 12.84 25.48
N ALA A 164 -2.22 13.16 24.90
CA ALA A 164 -2.83 12.32 23.87
C ALA A 164 -1.99 12.39 22.59
N ARG A 165 -1.72 11.23 21.99
CA ARG A 165 -0.89 11.11 20.80
C ARG A 165 -1.51 10.13 19.83
N ILE A 166 -1.45 10.41 18.54
CA ILE A 166 -1.74 9.45 17.47
C ILE A 166 -0.62 9.59 16.44
N TRP A 167 0.08 8.49 16.18
CA TRP A 167 1.14 8.47 15.18
C TRP A 167 0.58 8.38 13.78
N SER A 168 -0.33 7.45 13.53
CA SER A 168 -0.96 7.30 12.23
C SER A 168 -2.31 6.63 12.33
N VAL A 169 -3.14 6.86 11.31
CA VAL A 169 -4.44 6.22 11.17
C VAL A 169 -4.52 5.60 9.79
N VAL A 170 -5.03 4.37 9.71
CA VAL A 170 -5.39 3.71 8.46
C VAL A 170 -6.89 3.49 8.48
N PHE A 171 -7.59 4.04 7.49
CA PHE A 171 -9.04 3.90 7.31
C PHE A 171 -9.39 2.55 6.67
N GLY A 172 -9.01 1.49 7.38
CA GLY A 172 -9.11 0.10 6.95
C GLY A 172 -8.16 -0.78 7.75
N ILE A 173 -7.90 -1.97 7.21
CA ILE A 173 -7.04 -2.97 7.85
C ILE A 173 -5.98 -3.48 6.88
N ASN A 174 -4.75 -3.56 7.37
CA ASN A 174 -3.66 -4.22 6.69
C ASN A 174 -3.53 -5.63 7.27
N GLU A 175 -4.02 -6.63 6.54
CA GLU A 175 -3.94 -8.03 6.95
C GLU A 175 -2.69 -8.68 6.40
N GLU A 176 -1.91 -9.33 7.26
CA GLU A 176 -0.74 -10.09 6.87
C GLU A 176 -1.06 -11.59 6.98
N TRP A 177 -1.20 -12.25 5.84
CA TRP A 177 -1.31 -13.69 5.76
C TRP A 177 0.05 -14.32 5.57
N ASN A 178 0.30 -15.40 6.30
CA ASN A 178 1.55 -16.14 6.24
C ASN A 178 1.32 -17.59 5.77
N GLY A 179 2.35 -18.42 5.82
CA GLY A 179 2.28 -19.81 5.33
C GLY A 179 1.26 -20.70 6.04
N ASP A 180 0.78 -20.32 7.24
CA ASP A 180 -0.28 -21.04 7.94
C ASP A 180 -1.68 -20.69 7.39
N ASP A 181 -1.83 -19.50 6.81
CA ASP A 181 -3.11 -18.99 6.26
C ASP A 181 -3.19 -19.19 4.74
N ILE A 182 -2.05 -19.11 4.04
CA ILE A 182 -1.97 -19.19 2.58
C ILE A 182 -2.02 -20.65 2.12
N ILE A 183 -3.07 -20.99 1.37
CA ILE A 183 -3.28 -22.30 0.77
C ILE A 183 -2.45 -22.43 -0.52
N LYS A 184 -2.52 -21.40 -1.38
CA LYS A 184 -1.82 -21.34 -2.67
C LYS A 184 -1.45 -19.89 -2.97
N ILE A 185 -0.30 -19.67 -3.60
CA ILE A 185 0.07 -18.38 -4.18
C ILE A 185 0.82 -18.58 -5.49
N THR A 186 0.43 -17.79 -6.50
CA THR A 186 1.14 -17.61 -7.77
C THR A 186 1.39 -16.12 -7.94
N ALA A 187 2.63 -15.73 -8.21
CA ALA A 187 2.98 -14.34 -8.47
C ALA A 187 4.01 -14.28 -9.61
N SER A 188 3.81 -13.37 -10.55
CA SER A 188 4.68 -13.16 -11.70
C SER A 188 5.12 -11.72 -11.81
N LYS A 189 6.31 -11.51 -12.39
CA LYS A 189 6.82 -10.21 -12.82
C LYS A 189 7.36 -10.39 -14.23
N CYS A 190 6.98 -9.51 -15.15
CA CYS A 190 7.42 -9.56 -16.53
C CYS A 190 8.21 -8.30 -16.89
N THR A 191 9.20 -8.45 -17.76
CA THR A 191 9.96 -7.35 -18.36
C THR A 191 10.50 -7.84 -19.69
N ASP A 192 10.07 -7.22 -20.79
CA ASP A 192 10.59 -7.51 -22.12
C ASP A 192 11.87 -6.69 -22.37
N LEU A 193 12.95 -7.39 -22.72
CA LEU A 193 14.24 -6.76 -23.01
C LEU A 193 14.31 -6.14 -24.40
N THR A 194 13.41 -6.53 -25.30
CA THR A 194 13.34 -6.03 -26.68
C THR A 194 12.41 -4.83 -26.84
N ALA A 195 11.58 -4.57 -25.82
CA ALA A 195 10.49 -3.59 -25.87
C ALA A 195 9.48 -3.83 -27.02
N GLU A 196 9.36 -5.07 -27.51
CA GLU A 196 8.35 -5.45 -28.50
C GLU A 196 6.95 -5.48 -27.87
N LYS A 197 6.86 -5.82 -26.58
CA LYS A 197 5.63 -5.80 -25.80
C LYS A 197 5.89 -5.38 -24.36
N VAL A 198 4.81 -4.96 -23.69
CA VAL A 198 4.81 -4.68 -22.25
C VAL A 198 3.65 -5.44 -21.65
N GLU A 199 3.97 -6.42 -20.82
CA GLU A 199 3.00 -7.24 -20.10
C GLU A 199 2.91 -6.80 -18.65
N SER A 200 1.76 -7.09 -18.03
CA SER A 200 1.56 -6.90 -16.60
C SER A 200 1.97 -8.15 -15.84
N GLY A 201 2.64 -7.98 -14.71
CA GLY A 201 2.72 -9.01 -13.69
C GLY A 201 1.35 -9.30 -13.07
N GLU A 202 1.20 -10.54 -12.62
CA GLU A 202 -0.06 -11.07 -12.10
C GLU A 202 0.17 -11.69 -10.73
N VAL A 203 -0.87 -11.67 -9.89
CA VAL A 203 -0.89 -12.39 -8.63
C VAL A 203 -2.23 -13.06 -8.45
N GLU A 204 -2.22 -14.29 -7.94
CA GLU A 204 -3.39 -14.99 -7.46
C GLU A 204 -3.02 -15.77 -6.21
N PHE A 205 -3.82 -15.65 -5.16
CA PHE A 205 -3.62 -16.42 -3.94
C PHE A 205 -4.94 -16.85 -3.31
N ASP A 206 -4.89 -18.04 -2.72
CA ASP A 206 -5.97 -18.64 -1.94
C ASP A 206 -5.56 -18.60 -0.47
N VAL A 207 -6.45 -18.07 0.37
CA VAL A 207 -6.22 -17.95 1.81
C VAL A 207 -7.40 -18.49 2.60
N TYR A 208 -7.06 -19.06 3.75
CA TYR A 208 -8.01 -19.38 4.78
C TYR A 208 -8.23 -18.16 5.68
N ASN A 209 -9.44 -17.63 5.68
CA ASN A 209 -9.83 -16.48 6.47
C ASN A 209 -10.48 -16.97 7.77
N ASP A 210 -9.72 -16.93 8.87
CA ASP A 210 -10.18 -17.36 10.20
C ASP A 210 -11.06 -16.29 10.90
N GLY A 211 -12.06 -15.80 10.19
CA GLY A 211 -12.98 -14.76 10.68
C GLY A 211 -12.35 -13.37 10.82
N VAL A 212 -11.18 -13.14 10.22
CA VAL A 212 -10.54 -11.82 10.13
C VAL A 212 -11.46 -10.86 9.38
N PHE A 213 -12.03 -11.35 8.28
CA PHE A 213 -13.07 -10.66 7.53
C PHE A 213 -14.38 -11.44 7.71
N ASP A 214 -15.39 -10.82 8.31
CA ASP A 214 -16.75 -11.38 8.43
C ASP A 214 -17.51 -11.11 7.13
N ILE A 215 -16.97 -11.65 6.03
CA ILE A 215 -17.56 -11.58 4.70
C ILE A 215 -18.18 -12.94 4.38
N GLN A 216 -19.49 -13.02 4.23
CA GLN A 216 -20.19 -14.26 3.94
C GLN A 216 -20.30 -14.49 2.43
N ASP A 217 -20.41 -13.40 1.68
CA ASP A 217 -20.51 -13.34 0.23
C ASP A 217 -19.75 -12.11 -0.31
N ILE A 218 -19.36 -12.14 -1.58
CA ILE A 218 -18.70 -11.00 -2.23
C ILE A 218 -19.54 -9.72 -2.20
N LYS A 219 -20.87 -9.85 -2.08
CA LYS A 219 -21.80 -8.71 -1.94
C LYS A 219 -21.67 -7.95 -0.63
N ASP A 220 -21.03 -8.55 0.38
CA ASP A 220 -20.74 -7.87 1.64
C ASP A 220 -19.58 -6.88 1.48
N LEU A 221 -18.81 -7.00 0.38
CA LEU A 221 -17.81 -6.03 -0.03
C LEU A 221 -18.41 -4.98 -0.97
N SER A 222 -18.17 -3.70 -0.71
CA SER A 222 -18.58 -2.64 -1.64
C SER A 222 -17.76 -2.70 -2.93
N PRO A 223 -18.29 -2.25 -4.08
CA PRO A 223 -17.56 -2.32 -5.35
C PRO A 223 -16.20 -1.62 -5.33
N ALA A 224 -16.03 -0.60 -4.50
CA ALA A 224 -14.78 0.13 -4.31
C ALA A 224 -13.72 -0.74 -3.59
N VAL A 225 -14.15 -1.64 -2.70
CA VAL A 225 -13.27 -2.48 -1.88
C VAL A 225 -13.10 -3.89 -2.46
N GLN A 226 -13.87 -4.26 -3.49
CA GLN A 226 -13.68 -5.50 -4.25
C GLN A 226 -12.45 -5.47 -5.19
N ARG A 227 -11.94 -4.27 -5.53
CA ARG A 227 -10.87 -4.07 -6.52
C ARG A 227 -9.95 -2.93 -6.11
N ASN A 228 -8.79 -2.84 -6.77
CA ASN A 228 -7.76 -1.84 -6.56
C ASN A 228 -7.15 -1.81 -5.14
N ILE A 229 -7.31 -2.92 -4.40
CA ILE A 229 -6.75 -3.09 -3.07
C ILE A 229 -5.26 -3.43 -3.18
N GLY A 230 -4.42 -2.81 -2.35
CA GLY A 230 -2.99 -3.06 -2.35
C GLY A 230 -2.63 -4.47 -1.89
N ILE A 231 -1.81 -5.16 -2.67
CA ILE A 231 -1.26 -6.49 -2.36
C ILE A 231 0.27 -6.38 -2.37
N GLU A 232 0.94 -6.86 -1.32
CA GLU A 232 2.39 -7.06 -1.34
C GLU A 232 2.73 -8.52 -1.11
N VAL A 233 3.53 -9.09 -2.01
CA VAL A 233 3.97 -10.49 -1.91
C VAL A 233 5.43 -10.52 -1.49
N SER A 234 5.75 -11.32 -0.49
CA SER A 234 7.11 -11.59 -0.04
C SER A 234 7.38 -13.08 0.08
N PHE A 235 8.58 -13.50 -0.29
CA PHE A 235 9.04 -14.88 -0.10
C PHE A 235 10.21 -14.92 0.87
N ARG A 236 10.23 -15.93 1.74
CA ARG A 236 11.33 -16.13 2.68
C ARG A 236 12.49 -16.83 2.01
N ARG A 237 13.69 -16.25 2.09
CA ARG A 237 14.94 -16.82 1.59
C ARG A 237 16.02 -16.67 2.65
N SER A 238 16.69 -17.75 3.00
CA SER A 238 17.75 -17.76 4.03
C SER A 238 17.31 -17.14 5.37
N GLY A 239 16.06 -17.40 5.79
CA GLY A 239 15.50 -16.94 7.06
C GLY A 239 14.94 -15.52 7.08
N ALA A 240 15.05 -14.75 5.98
CA ALA A 240 14.49 -13.41 5.88
C ALA A 240 13.44 -13.31 4.76
N TYR A 241 12.34 -12.60 5.00
CA TYR A 241 11.37 -12.27 3.96
C TYR A 241 11.92 -11.18 3.04
N VAL A 242 11.89 -11.44 1.74
CA VAL A 242 12.25 -10.49 0.70
C VAL A 242 11.01 -10.21 -0.13
N LYS A 243 10.69 -8.92 -0.31
CA LYS A 243 9.55 -8.49 -1.13
C LYS A 243 9.78 -8.88 -2.59
N PHE A 244 8.79 -9.56 -3.16
CA PHE A 244 8.80 -9.99 -4.56
C PHE A 244 8.20 -8.92 -5.46
N GLY A 245 7.01 -8.43 -5.11
CA GLY A 245 6.29 -7.43 -5.90
C GLY A 245 5.09 -6.83 -5.18
N THR A 246 4.62 -5.72 -5.73
CA THR A 246 3.41 -5.00 -5.32
C THR A 246 2.38 -5.09 -6.44
N TYR A 247 1.13 -5.39 -6.10
CA TYR A 247 0.02 -5.55 -7.04
C TYR A 247 -1.23 -4.82 -6.52
N LYS A 248 -2.25 -4.73 -7.38
CA LYS A 248 -3.58 -4.23 -7.07
C LYS A 248 -4.62 -5.32 -7.34
N SER A 249 -5.55 -5.54 -6.42
CA SER A 249 -6.59 -6.56 -6.58
C SER A 249 -7.49 -6.24 -7.78
N ALA A 250 -7.84 -7.26 -8.54
CA ALA A 250 -8.75 -7.19 -9.68
C ALA A 250 -10.08 -7.89 -9.39
N GLY A 251 -10.09 -8.79 -8.41
CA GLY A 251 -11.29 -9.43 -7.93
C GLY A 251 -11.04 -10.30 -6.70
N ILE A 252 -12.14 -10.59 -6.01
CA ILE A 252 -12.17 -11.45 -4.85
C ILE A 252 -13.29 -12.47 -5.08
N GLN A 253 -13.00 -13.74 -4.88
CA GLN A 253 -14.00 -14.80 -4.81
C GLN A 253 -14.13 -15.24 -3.36
N VAL A 254 -15.36 -15.33 -2.88
CA VAL A 254 -15.67 -15.74 -1.51
C VAL A 254 -16.35 -17.11 -1.56
N ALA A 255 -15.78 -18.08 -0.87
CA ALA A 255 -16.29 -19.43 -0.76
C ALA A 255 -16.37 -19.87 0.71
N ASP A 256 -17.08 -20.97 0.96
CA ASP A 256 -17.31 -21.54 2.29
C ASP A 256 -17.70 -20.50 3.35
N LYS A 257 -18.67 -19.64 3.01
CA LYS A 257 -19.20 -18.60 3.91
C LYS A 257 -18.11 -17.69 4.48
N GLY A 258 -17.16 -17.30 3.64
CA GLY A 258 -16.08 -16.39 4.02
C GLY A 258 -14.78 -17.05 4.42
N ARG A 259 -14.76 -18.35 4.67
CA ARG A 259 -13.57 -19.04 5.16
C ARG A 259 -12.50 -19.24 4.10
N LEU A 260 -12.89 -19.26 2.82
CA LEU A 260 -11.96 -19.41 1.70
C LEU A 260 -12.08 -18.19 0.80
N LEU A 261 -10.97 -17.47 0.62
CA LEU A 261 -10.89 -16.33 -0.27
C LEU A 261 -9.87 -16.60 -1.36
N THR A 262 -10.26 -16.36 -2.62
CA THR A 262 -9.34 -16.31 -3.75
C THR A 262 -9.25 -14.87 -4.22
N ILE A 263 -8.05 -14.30 -4.18
CA ILE A 263 -7.81 -12.91 -4.56
C ILE A 263 -6.86 -12.91 -5.74
N SER A 264 -7.26 -12.26 -6.82
CA SER A 264 -6.43 -12.04 -7.99
C SER A 264 -6.12 -10.56 -8.17
N GLY A 265 -5.02 -10.27 -8.83
CA GLY A 265 -4.55 -8.90 -9.02
C GLY A 265 -3.50 -8.78 -10.11
N TYR A 266 -3.24 -7.54 -10.48
CA TYR A 266 -2.24 -7.17 -11.47
C TYR A 266 -1.38 -6.02 -10.99
N ASP A 267 -0.22 -5.85 -11.59
CA ASP A 267 0.56 -4.64 -11.39
C ASP A 267 -0.02 -3.43 -12.17
N GLU A 268 0.62 -2.28 -11.98
CA GLU A 268 0.20 -1.00 -12.53
C GLU A 268 0.16 -1.00 -14.08
N PHE A 269 0.96 -1.84 -14.75
CA PHE A 269 0.98 -1.92 -16.21
C PHE A 269 -0.29 -2.55 -16.80
N ASN A 270 -1.09 -3.28 -16.00
CA ASN A 270 -2.38 -3.74 -16.48
C ASN A 270 -3.33 -2.56 -16.76
N ARG A 271 -3.39 -1.59 -15.83
CA ARG A 271 -4.21 -0.38 -15.95
C ARG A 271 -3.81 0.45 -17.17
N LEU A 272 -2.52 0.56 -17.44
CA LEU A 272 -2.00 1.31 -18.60
C LEU A 272 -2.41 0.69 -19.94
N GLY A 273 -2.74 -0.60 -19.98
CA GLY A 273 -3.30 -1.26 -21.16
C GLY A 273 -4.79 -0.96 -21.38
N GLN A 274 -5.48 -0.44 -20.37
CA GLN A 274 -6.93 -0.16 -20.39
C GLN A 274 -7.26 1.32 -20.61
N THR A 275 -6.28 2.21 -20.41
CA THR A 275 -6.40 3.66 -20.62
C THR A 275 -5.70 4.08 -21.90
N TYR A 276 -6.12 5.18 -22.53
CA TYR A 276 -5.63 5.61 -23.85
C TYR A 276 -5.01 7.00 -23.83
N PHE A 277 -3.85 7.12 -24.46
CA PHE A 277 -3.19 8.39 -24.75
C PHE A 277 -3.77 8.98 -26.04
N GLN A 278 -4.37 10.18 -25.95
CA GLN A 278 -5.09 10.80 -27.08
C GLN A 278 -4.64 12.22 -27.40
N ILE A 279 -3.84 12.82 -26.51
CA ILE A 279 -3.45 14.23 -26.59
C ILE A 279 -2.20 14.45 -27.44
N GLY A 280 -1.57 13.37 -27.90
CA GLY A 280 -0.37 13.40 -28.74
C GLY A 280 -0.57 14.20 -30.02
N LYS A 281 0.33 15.16 -30.25
CA LYS A 281 0.30 16.07 -31.40
C LYS A 281 1.70 16.18 -31.99
N ILE A 282 1.77 16.47 -33.28
CA ILE A 282 3.03 16.83 -33.93
C ILE A 282 3.58 18.08 -33.25
N PRO A 283 4.76 18.01 -32.62
CA PRO A 283 5.27 19.12 -31.85
C PRO A 283 5.82 20.19 -32.81
N SER A 284 5.61 21.47 -32.48
CA SER A 284 6.09 22.59 -33.31
C SER A 284 7.62 22.74 -33.31
N VAL A 285 8.27 22.16 -32.31
CA VAL A 285 9.73 21.99 -32.17
C VAL A 285 9.97 20.52 -31.78
N GLN A 286 11.11 19.94 -32.18
CA GLN A 286 11.43 18.57 -31.79
C GLN A 286 11.29 18.37 -30.27
N LYS A 287 10.62 17.29 -29.88
CA LYS A 287 10.34 16.95 -28.48
C LYS A 287 11.20 15.75 -28.09
N SER A 288 11.82 15.80 -26.91
CA SER A 288 12.63 14.69 -26.42
C SER A 288 11.76 13.50 -26.01
N LEU A 289 12.32 12.29 -26.07
CA LEU A 289 11.64 11.08 -25.60
C LEU A 289 11.33 11.16 -24.10
N GLY A 290 12.20 11.78 -23.30
CA GLY A 290 11.96 12.03 -21.88
C GLY A 290 10.71 12.91 -21.67
N ALA A 291 10.59 14.00 -22.42
CA ALA A 291 9.40 14.87 -22.33
C ALA A 291 8.12 14.20 -22.87
N TRP A 292 8.25 13.23 -23.79
CA TRP A 292 7.11 12.39 -24.19
C TRP A 292 6.70 11.44 -23.06
N ALA A 293 7.66 10.82 -22.39
CA ALA A 293 7.37 9.95 -21.24
C ALA A 293 6.69 10.72 -20.11
N GLU A 294 7.13 11.95 -19.80
CA GLU A 294 6.48 12.83 -18.82
C GLU A 294 5.03 13.16 -19.17
N GLU A 295 4.76 13.45 -20.45
CA GLU A 295 3.39 13.77 -20.90
C GLU A 295 2.48 12.54 -20.80
N VAL A 296 2.95 11.38 -21.24
CA VAL A 296 2.19 10.12 -21.18
C VAL A 296 1.97 9.71 -19.72
N SER A 297 2.98 9.82 -18.86
CA SER A 297 2.88 9.43 -17.45
C SER A 297 1.95 10.39 -16.68
N ALA A 298 1.98 11.69 -16.97
CA ALA A 298 1.05 12.65 -16.40
C ALA A 298 -0.40 12.39 -16.83
N ASP A 299 -0.65 12.08 -18.12
CA ASP A 299 -2.00 11.83 -18.66
C ASP A 299 -2.67 10.60 -18.00
N CYS A 300 -1.90 9.56 -17.70
CA CYS A 300 -2.41 8.37 -17.00
C CYS A 300 -2.25 8.40 -15.47
N GLY A 301 -1.68 9.46 -14.89
CA GLY A 301 -1.40 9.55 -13.46
C GLY A 301 -0.42 8.48 -12.96
N LEU A 302 0.57 8.12 -13.78
CA LEU A 302 1.62 7.17 -13.44
C LEU A 302 2.84 7.91 -12.90
N GLU A 303 3.28 7.58 -11.69
CA GLU A 303 4.62 7.96 -11.23
C GLU A 303 5.65 7.09 -11.95
N LEU A 304 6.43 7.71 -12.84
CA LEU A 304 7.42 7.05 -13.69
C LEU A 304 8.78 7.73 -13.50
N GLU A 305 9.79 6.96 -13.11
CA GLU A 305 11.17 7.42 -13.10
C GLU A 305 11.77 7.28 -14.50
N ILE A 306 12.12 8.42 -15.10
CA ILE A 306 12.56 8.53 -16.50
C ILE A 306 14.08 8.70 -16.53
N ASP A 307 14.77 7.80 -17.23
CA ASP A 307 16.22 7.89 -17.37
C ASP A 307 16.65 9.15 -18.13
N ALA A 308 17.70 9.81 -17.63
CA ALA A 308 18.20 11.07 -18.17
C ALA A 308 18.64 10.97 -19.65
N SER A 309 19.02 9.79 -20.12
CA SER A 309 19.41 9.57 -21.53
C SER A 309 18.28 9.89 -22.51
N LEU A 310 17.02 9.67 -22.13
CA LEU A 310 15.85 9.91 -22.98
C LEU A 310 15.63 11.39 -23.30
N TYR A 311 16.15 12.30 -22.48
CA TYR A 311 16.03 13.75 -22.74
C TYR A 311 16.95 14.23 -23.85
N ASN A 312 17.96 13.44 -24.23
CA ASN A 312 18.90 13.75 -25.31
C ASN A 312 18.49 13.15 -26.66
N ILE A 313 17.39 12.40 -26.72
CA ILE A 313 16.88 11.76 -27.94
C ILE A 313 15.64 12.53 -28.37
N TYR A 314 15.67 13.10 -29.58
CA TYR A 314 14.62 13.99 -30.08
C TYR A 314 13.83 13.35 -31.22
N SER A 315 12.52 13.59 -31.22
CA SER A 315 11.62 13.18 -32.29
C SER A 315 10.80 14.37 -32.80
N SER A 316 10.60 14.43 -34.11
CA SER A 316 9.60 15.30 -34.76
C SER A 316 8.29 14.56 -35.04
N GLY A 317 8.22 13.26 -34.70
CA GLY A 317 7.00 12.47 -34.79
C GLY A 317 6.03 12.78 -33.65
N TYR A 318 4.89 12.08 -33.66
CA TYR A 318 3.90 12.13 -32.59
C TYR A 318 3.45 10.72 -32.23
N ILE A 319 2.98 10.54 -31.01
CA ILE A 319 2.31 9.31 -30.58
C ILE A 319 0.82 9.48 -30.88
N GLY A 320 0.27 8.56 -31.66
CA GLY A 320 -1.15 8.58 -32.04
C GLY A 320 -2.07 8.09 -30.92
N TYR A 321 -3.32 7.81 -31.27
CA TYR A 321 -4.28 7.19 -30.37
C TYR A 321 -3.87 5.74 -30.09
N VAL A 322 -3.32 5.48 -28.91
CA VAL A 322 -2.88 4.15 -28.46
C VAL A 322 -3.09 4.01 -26.95
N PRO A 323 -3.14 2.79 -26.39
CA PRO A 323 -3.08 2.61 -24.94
C PRO A 323 -1.84 3.29 -24.33
N HIS A 324 -1.92 3.81 -23.10
CA HIS A 324 -0.76 4.45 -22.45
C HIS A 324 0.43 3.50 -22.36
N ARG A 325 0.17 2.21 -22.13
CA ARG A 325 1.20 1.17 -22.14
C ARG A 325 1.94 1.09 -23.47
N GLU A 326 1.22 1.21 -24.58
CA GLU A 326 1.80 1.21 -25.92
C GLU A 326 2.56 2.51 -26.20
N ALA A 327 2.05 3.65 -25.75
CA ALA A 327 2.76 4.92 -25.85
C ALA A 327 4.13 4.86 -25.14
N LEU A 328 4.18 4.33 -23.92
CA LEU A 328 5.43 4.12 -23.18
C LEU A 328 6.33 3.07 -23.86
N ARG A 329 5.76 2.00 -24.42
CA ARG A 329 6.51 1.00 -25.18
C ARG A 329 7.24 1.61 -26.38
N LEU A 330 6.53 2.43 -27.17
CA LEU A 330 7.11 3.13 -28.33
C LEU A 330 8.27 4.05 -27.92
N ILE A 331 8.14 4.73 -26.79
CA ILE A 331 9.21 5.58 -26.24
C ILE A 331 10.40 4.72 -25.80
N ALA A 332 10.14 3.61 -25.11
CA ALA A 332 11.17 2.69 -24.64
C ALA A 332 11.95 2.09 -25.81
N GLU A 333 11.25 1.60 -26.84
CA GLU A 333 11.82 1.07 -28.07
C GLU A 333 12.70 2.12 -28.79
N ALA A 334 12.19 3.33 -28.99
CA ALA A 334 12.93 4.41 -29.63
C ALA A 334 14.16 4.88 -28.81
N GLY A 335 14.11 4.70 -27.48
CA GLY A 335 15.16 5.09 -26.55
C GLY A 335 16.14 3.96 -26.17
N ASN A 336 15.99 2.76 -26.73
CA ASN A 336 16.70 1.55 -26.30
C ASN A 336 16.63 1.34 -24.78
N CYS A 337 15.44 1.56 -24.23
CA CYS A 337 15.10 1.42 -22.82
C CYS A 337 14.11 0.28 -22.63
N ILE A 338 14.00 -0.17 -21.38
CA ILE A 338 13.02 -1.15 -20.92
C ILE A 338 12.09 -0.49 -19.90
N LEU A 339 10.87 -1.00 -19.82
CA LEU A 339 9.91 -0.66 -18.78
C LEU A 339 10.01 -1.68 -17.66
N VAL A 340 10.21 -1.21 -16.42
CA VAL A 340 10.43 -2.08 -15.26
C VAL A 340 9.60 -1.60 -14.09
N ILE A 341 9.00 -2.54 -13.36
CA ILE A 341 8.43 -2.31 -12.04
C ILE A 341 9.34 -3.00 -11.02
N ASP A 342 9.82 -2.26 -10.03
CA ASP A 342 10.63 -2.83 -8.96
C ASP A 342 9.79 -3.64 -7.95
N SER A 343 10.40 -4.16 -6.89
CA SER A 343 9.66 -4.91 -5.87
C SER A 343 8.73 -4.02 -5.05
N ASP A 344 8.98 -2.72 -4.98
CA ASP A 344 8.18 -1.76 -4.21
C ASP A 344 6.99 -1.20 -5.01
N GLY A 345 6.97 -1.41 -6.31
CA GLY A 345 5.93 -0.92 -7.22
C GLY A 345 6.31 0.39 -7.92
N LYS A 346 7.57 0.82 -7.85
CA LYS A 346 8.05 1.99 -8.60
C LYS A 346 8.27 1.62 -10.06
N ASN A 347 7.80 2.49 -10.94
CA ASN A 347 7.86 2.30 -12.38
C ASN A 347 9.09 3.04 -12.93
N TYR A 348 9.80 2.40 -13.85
CA TYR A 348 11.00 2.93 -14.49
C TYR A 348 10.89 2.79 -16.01
N ILE A 349 11.40 3.79 -16.73
CA ILE A 349 11.80 3.66 -18.13
C ILE A 349 13.29 3.98 -18.23
N LYS A 350 14.11 2.95 -18.47
CA LYS A 350 15.57 3.06 -18.40
C LYS A 350 16.31 2.04 -19.26
N PRO A 351 17.57 2.28 -19.64
CA PRO A 351 18.40 1.28 -20.30
C PRO A 351 18.51 0.01 -19.45
N HIS A 352 18.48 -1.16 -20.08
CA HIS A 352 18.78 -2.40 -19.39
C HIS A 352 20.25 -2.42 -18.95
N THR A 353 20.49 -2.56 -17.65
CA THR A 353 21.84 -2.77 -17.11
C THR A 353 21.93 -4.20 -16.59
N PRO A 354 22.66 -5.10 -17.28
CA PRO A 354 22.78 -6.48 -16.85
C PRO A 354 23.52 -6.54 -15.51
N SER A 355 22.96 -7.29 -14.57
CA SER A 355 23.63 -7.62 -13.31
C SER A 355 23.85 -9.13 -13.25
N ILE A 356 25.07 -9.54 -12.94
CA ILE A 356 25.43 -10.96 -12.84
C ILE A 356 25.06 -11.44 -11.43
N TYR A 357 23.94 -12.16 -11.31
CA TYR A 357 23.54 -12.84 -10.07
C TYR A 357 24.02 -14.29 -10.07
N GLY A 358 25.34 -14.48 -10.01
CA GLY A 358 25.96 -15.80 -9.86
C GLY A 358 25.72 -16.78 -11.01
N ALA A 359 26.08 -18.05 -10.79
CA ALA A 359 25.85 -19.14 -11.73
C ALA A 359 24.62 -19.97 -11.29
N ILE A 360 23.77 -20.37 -12.25
CA ILE A 360 22.73 -21.37 -12.01
C ILE A 360 23.41 -22.74 -11.94
N THR A 361 23.42 -23.37 -10.77
CA THR A 361 23.96 -24.73 -10.54
C THR A 361 22.84 -25.76 -10.50
N GLU A 362 23.15 -27.07 -10.59
CA GLU A 362 22.16 -28.15 -10.41
C GLU A 362 21.41 -28.04 -9.07
N ASP A 363 22.09 -27.58 -8.01
CA ASP A 363 21.46 -27.26 -6.71
C ASP A 363 20.44 -26.10 -6.76
N ASN A 364 20.40 -25.33 -7.86
CA ASN A 364 19.45 -24.24 -8.09
C ASN A 364 18.25 -24.70 -8.95
N LEU A 365 18.28 -25.92 -9.50
CA LEU A 365 17.21 -26.53 -10.27
C LEU A 365 16.43 -27.50 -9.36
N ILE A 366 15.12 -27.28 -9.20
CA ILE A 366 14.28 -28.15 -8.38
C ILE A 366 14.07 -29.47 -9.13
N ALA A 367 14.53 -30.58 -8.55
CA ALA A 367 14.51 -31.91 -9.17
C ALA A 367 13.10 -32.45 -9.50
N ASP A 368 12.02 -31.85 -8.95
CA ASP A 368 10.64 -32.31 -9.13
C ASP A 368 9.63 -31.19 -9.49
N SER A 369 10.05 -29.99 -9.90
CA SER A 369 9.11 -28.96 -10.35
C SER A 369 9.66 -28.04 -11.44
N GLY A 370 10.37 -28.60 -12.41
CA GLY A 370 10.90 -27.87 -13.55
C GLY A 370 10.55 -28.54 -14.88
N GLU A 371 9.30 -28.40 -15.35
CA GLU A 371 9.09 -28.48 -16.79
C GLU A 371 9.66 -27.20 -17.41
N ILE A 372 10.85 -27.30 -18.00
CA ILE A 372 11.27 -26.34 -19.02
C ILE A 372 10.67 -26.83 -20.33
N SER A 373 9.46 -26.39 -20.63
CA SER A 373 8.86 -26.61 -21.95
C SER A 373 9.34 -25.48 -22.88
N ASN A 374 10.11 -25.84 -23.90
CA ASN A 374 10.35 -24.97 -25.06
C ASN A 374 9.17 -25.17 -26.02
N ALA A 375 7.98 -24.77 -25.59
CA ALA A 375 6.82 -24.64 -26.46
C ALA A 375 6.70 -23.16 -26.82
N ASP A 376 6.64 -22.84 -28.11
CA ASP A 376 6.33 -21.48 -28.57
C ASP A 376 4.98 -21.05 -27.97
N LYS A 377 5.06 -20.22 -26.92
CA LYS A 377 4.06 -19.26 -26.43
C LYS A 377 4.74 -18.38 -25.36
N LEU A 378 5.22 -17.21 -25.78
CA LEU A 378 5.72 -16.12 -24.92
C LEU A 378 4.59 -15.66 -23.95
N ASP A 379 4.74 -15.36 -22.66
CA ASP A 379 5.86 -15.30 -21.71
C ASP A 379 5.30 -15.55 -20.30
N GLY A 380 6.04 -16.25 -19.44
CA GLY A 380 5.72 -16.34 -18.01
C GLY A 380 6.23 -17.62 -17.33
N VAL A 381 6.85 -17.47 -16.17
CA VAL A 381 7.13 -18.59 -15.25
C VAL A 381 6.00 -18.62 -14.22
N VAL A 382 5.22 -19.68 -14.24
CA VAL A 382 4.18 -19.96 -13.23
C VAL A 382 4.76 -20.97 -12.24
N VAL A 383 4.99 -20.53 -11.00
CA VAL A 383 5.44 -21.40 -9.91
C VAL A 383 4.21 -21.79 -9.09
N GLU A 384 3.82 -23.06 -9.13
CA GLU A 384 2.77 -23.61 -8.28
C GLU A 384 3.40 -24.47 -7.18
N ARG A 385 3.08 -24.16 -5.92
CA ARG A 385 3.42 -24.99 -4.76
C ARG A 385 2.13 -25.44 -4.10
N TYR A 386 1.94 -26.74 -3.97
CA TYR A 386 0.86 -27.35 -3.20
C TYR A 386 1.40 -27.80 -1.85
N THR A 387 0.69 -27.46 -0.78
CA THR A 387 0.94 -28.01 0.56
C THR A 387 -0.29 -28.81 0.96
N TYR A 388 -0.10 -30.10 1.26
CA TYR A 388 -1.18 -30.97 1.75
C TYR A 388 -0.96 -31.24 3.24
N ALA A 389 -2.05 -31.25 4.00
CA ALA A 389 -2.08 -31.62 5.42
C ALA A 389 -2.08 -33.14 5.61
#